data_AF-A0A957SBR6-F1
#
_entry.id   AF-A0A957SBR6-F1
#
_cell.length_a   1.000
_cell.length_b   1.000
_cell.length_c   1.000
_cell.angle_alpha   90.00
_cell.angle_beta   90.00
_cell.angle_gamma   90.00
#
_symmetry.space_group_name_H-M   'P 1'
#
loop_
_entity.id
_entity.type
_entity.pdbx_description
1 polymer ?
#
loop_
_entity_poly.entity_id
_entity_poly.type
_entity_poly.pdbx_seq_one_letter_code
_entity_poly.pdbx_strand_id
1 'polypeptide(L)'
;AVAQLGLTRAHQLSRGAGVIVAILDTGIEMTHPDFAGILTAGYDFIDDDAVPEDTQNGVDDDGDGHIDEAYGHGTHVAGIVHLVAPDAQIMPLRVLDADGTGNIFVITEAIQYAVEHGASVLNLSLGTDARSELMKDILDDQYEHGQMVMVAAAGNLNADQKQYPAALTEVIGVASVGQNDVKSDYSNYGDWVEVAAPGESIFSAVPPAGYAWWSGTSMAAPFVAGQAALIRSVAPNISAGSVANQIINTAHSVDAANPGMAGLLGRGRIDIGASLDAMCDANGVCQAPPGSVPPSAEYYAALTSKPANGYVGAWVIGNTTFKATNNTEVKTENGPFTVGACTKVEYWTTIAPFVAHQIRTEESRKCDGSTTPVPTPTPKPTSTPGPATTATTTPTPAHTPTGLPTVLPTAPATATPGSSVIPTLTPTPSTSFTEKARFLLPIIKR
;
A
#
# COMPACT_ATOMS: atom_id res chain seq x y z
N ALA A 1 -15.70 11.76 -13.39
CA ALA A 1 -14.94 10.83 -12.57
C ALA A 1 -15.02 11.25 -11.09
N VAL A 2 -14.34 12.32 -10.65
CA VAL A 2 -14.32 12.74 -9.22
C VAL A 2 -15.72 13.01 -8.62
N ALA A 3 -16.65 13.61 -9.37
CA ALA A 3 -18.01 13.85 -8.90
C ALA A 3 -18.81 12.57 -8.57
N GLN A 4 -18.40 11.41 -9.11
CA GLN A 4 -19.06 10.12 -8.87
C GLN A 4 -18.52 9.42 -7.60
N LEU A 5 -17.56 10.02 -6.89
CA LEU A 5 -16.96 9.44 -5.69
C LEU A 5 -17.79 9.68 -4.41
N GLY A 6 -18.81 10.54 -4.45
CA GLY A 6 -19.62 10.85 -3.27
C GLY A 6 -18.92 11.72 -2.22
N LEU A 7 -17.89 12.51 -2.60
CA LEU A 7 -17.09 13.33 -1.67
C LEU A 7 -17.93 14.28 -0.80
N THR A 8 -18.91 15.00 -1.38
CA THR A 8 -19.77 15.90 -0.61
C THR A 8 -20.50 15.17 0.52
N ARG A 9 -20.97 13.95 0.25
CA ARG A 9 -21.62 13.12 1.26
C ARG A 9 -20.61 12.64 2.28
N ALA A 10 -19.45 12.19 1.84
CA ALA A 10 -18.38 11.72 2.72
C ALA A 10 -17.94 12.81 3.71
N HIS A 11 -17.73 14.04 3.25
CA HIS A 11 -17.32 15.19 4.09
C HIS A 11 -18.33 15.62 5.14
N GLN A 12 -19.60 15.22 5.02
CA GLN A 12 -20.61 15.43 6.07
C GLN A 12 -20.43 14.43 7.23
N LEU A 13 -19.81 13.28 6.96
CA LEU A 13 -19.64 12.18 7.91
C LEU A 13 -18.24 12.17 8.51
N SER A 14 -17.22 12.46 7.70
CA SER A 14 -15.82 12.50 8.10
C SER A 14 -15.00 13.37 7.16
N ARG A 15 -13.97 14.02 7.70
CA ARG A 15 -13.02 14.83 6.95
C ARG A 15 -11.57 14.34 7.11
N GLY A 16 -11.35 13.24 7.82
CA GLY A 16 -10.01 12.63 7.98
C GLY A 16 -9.24 13.06 9.23
N ALA A 17 -9.85 13.83 10.13
CA ALA A 17 -9.19 14.32 11.34
C ALA A 17 -8.59 13.18 12.19
N GLY A 18 -7.37 13.41 12.69
CA GLY A 18 -6.63 12.46 13.53
C GLY A 18 -5.95 11.32 12.75
N VAL A 19 -5.97 11.37 11.42
CA VAL A 19 -5.29 10.39 10.56
C VAL A 19 -4.09 11.04 9.88
N ILE A 20 -2.96 10.33 9.89
CA ILE A 20 -1.76 10.70 9.13
C ILE A 20 -1.66 9.76 7.92
N VAL A 21 -1.56 10.35 6.73
CA VAL A 21 -1.31 9.68 5.45
C VAL A 21 0.13 9.93 5.03
N ALA A 22 0.95 8.88 4.98
CA ALA A 22 2.30 8.97 4.44
C ALA A 22 2.30 8.87 2.92
N ILE A 23 2.99 9.80 2.28
CA ILE A 23 3.15 9.86 0.82
C ILE A 23 4.62 9.61 0.53
N LEU A 24 4.93 8.44 0.00
CA LEU A 24 6.27 8.03 -0.40
C LEU A 24 6.39 8.28 -1.91
N ASP A 25 7.08 9.36 -2.27
CA ASP A 25 7.05 9.92 -3.62
C ASP A 25 8.32 10.78 -3.88
N THR A 26 8.27 11.69 -4.86
CA THR A 26 9.38 12.61 -5.24
C THR A 26 9.65 13.74 -4.23
N GLY A 27 8.84 13.83 -3.17
CA GLY A 27 8.81 14.96 -2.24
C GLY A 27 7.54 15.79 -2.39
N ILE A 28 7.38 16.81 -1.54
CA ILE A 28 6.23 17.73 -1.59
C ILE A 28 6.74 19.17 -1.51
N GLU A 29 6.14 20.10 -2.27
CA GLU A 29 6.39 21.52 -2.07
C GLU A 29 5.88 21.97 -0.68
N MET A 30 6.79 22.09 0.28
CA MET A 30 6.43 22.28 1.69
C MET A 30 5.76 23.63 1.96
N THR A 31 5.92 24.59 1.03
CA THR A 31 5.36 25.94 1.11
C THR A 31 4.13 26.16 0.24
N HIS A 32 3.62 25.12 -0.44
CA HIS A 32 2.42 25.24 -1.26
C HIS A 32 1.22 25.69 -0.39
N PRO A 33 0.45 26.72 -0.79
CA PRO A 33 -0.62 27.29 0.04
C PRO A 33 -1.68 26.29 0.52
N ASP A 34 -2.03 25.30 -0.33
CA ASP A 34 -3.00 24.26 0.02
C ASP A 34 -2.53 23.33 1.15
N PHE A 35 -1.23 23.27 1.42
CA PHE A 35 -0.66 22.39 2.44
C PHE A 35 -0.34 23.10 3.76
N ALA A 36 -0.72 24.38 3.86
CA ALA A 36 -0.52 25.18 5.05
C ALA A 36 -1.23 24.55 6.27
N GLY A 37 -0.45 24.04 7.22
CA GLY A 37 -0.94 23.52 8.49
C GLY A 37 -1.41 22.07 8.48
N ILE A 38 -1.25 21.33 7.38
CA ILE A 38 -1.63 19.91 7.30
C ILE A 38 -0.42 18.96 7.19
N LEU A 39 0.77 19.47 6.86
CA LEU A 39 1.99 18.67 6.77
C LEU A 39 2.51 18.31 8.17
N THR A 40 2.86 17.05 8.38
CA THR A 40 3.67 16.62 9.53
C THR A 40 5.15 16.85 9.25
N ALA A 41 6.01 16.56 10.23
CA ALA A 41 7.40 16.29 9.92
C ALA A 41 7.49 15.11 8.95
N GLY A 42 8.44 15.18 8.02
CA GLY A 42 8.75 14.15 7.04
C GLY A 42 10.25 13.94 6.95
N TYR A 43 10.71 13.21 5.94
CA TYR A 43 12.13 12.91 5.76
C TYR A 43 12.47 12.72 4.29
N ASP A 44 13.64 13.21 3.90
CA ASP A 44 14.23 13.01 2.60
C ASP A 44 15.25 11.88 2.66
N PHE A 45 14.91 10.74 2.05
CA PHE A 45 15.79 9.58 2.00
C PHE A 45 16.72 9.59 0.78
N ILE A 46 16.54 10.53 -0.15
CA ILE A 46 17.42 10.71 -1.30
C ILE A 46 18.64 11.54 -0.88
N ASP A 47 18.40 12.67 -0.22
CA ASP A 47 19.45 13.59 0.23
C ASP A 47 19.87 13.39 1.70
N ASP A 48 19.21 12.46 2.41
CA ASP A 48 19.44 12.11 3.83
C ASP A 48 19.31 13.33 4.77
N ASP A 49 18.16 14.00 4.71
CA ASP A 49 17.85 15.12 5.59
C ASP A 49 16.37 15.21 5.99
N ALA A 50 16.04 16.18 6.83
CA ALA A 50 14.68 16.37 7.36
C ALA A 50 13.77 17.26 6.48
N VAL A 51 14.16 17.51 5.23
CA VAL A 51 13.51 18.44 4.30
C VAL A 51 13.06 17.67 3.05
N PRO A 52 11.89 17.00 3.08
CA PRO A 52 11.36 16.21 1.97
C PRO A 52 10.74 17.10 0.86
N GLU A 53 11.44 18.16 0.50
CA GLU A 53 11.06 19.09 -0.55
C GLU A 53 11.23 18.41 -1.91
N ASP A 54 10.25 18.60 -2.78
CA ASP A 54 10.37 18.19 -4.17
C ASP A 54 11.42 19.09 -4.86
N THR A 55 12.50 18.51 -5.39
CA THR A 55 13.61 19.29 -5.96
C THR A 55 14.01 18.78 -7.33
N GLN A 56 14.44 19.71 -8.19
CA GLN A 56 15.02 19.43 -9.50
C GLN A 56 16.54 19.47 -9.40
N ASN A 57 17.23 18.63 -10.16
CA ASN A 57 18.70 18.68 -10.29
C ASN A 57 19.16 19.06 -11.72
N GLY A 58 18.25 19.07 -12.71
CA GLY A 58 18.54 19.42 -14.09
C GLY A 58 19.39 18.37 -14.82
N VAL A 59 19.41 17.14 -14.33
CA VAL A 59 20.11 15.98 -14.88
C VAL A 59 19.07 14.96 -15.37
N ASP A 60 19.44 14.21 -16.40
CA ASP A 60 18.72 13.02 -16.87
C ASP A 60 19.41 11.82 -16.18
N ASP A 61 19.00 11.52 -14.95
CA ASP A 61 19.64 10.53 -14.09
C ASP A 61 19.36 9.10 -14.56
N ASP A 62 18.24 8.88 -15.26
CA ASP A 62 17.83 7.59 -15.79
C ASP A 62 18.28 7.33 -17.25
N GLY A 63 18.68 8.39 -17.96
CA GLY A 63 19.23 8.36 -19.31
C GLY A 63 18.19 8.15 -20.41
N ASP A 64 16.91 8.45 -20.15
CA ASP A 64 15.81 8.27 -21.10
C ASP A 64 15.64 9.43 -22.11
N GLY A 65 16.35 10.54 -21.87
CA GLY A 65 16.33 11.74 -22.69
C GLY A 65 15.33 12.82 -22.23
N HIS A 66 14.66 12.61 -21.11
CA HIS A 66 13.88 13.58 -20.36
C HIS A 66 14.67 14.04 -19.12
N ILE A 67 14.26 15.16 -18.53
CA ILE A 67 14.98 15.78 -17.41
C ILE A 67 13.92 16.19 -16.38
N ASP A 68 14.07 15.71 -15.15
CA ASP A 68 13.23 15.99 -14.00
C ASP A 68 11.72 15.78 -14.29
N GLU A 69 11.32 14.79 -15.11
CA GLU A 69 9.92 14.66 -15.55
C GLU A 69 8.94 14.19 -14.47
N ALA A 70 9.45 13.67 -13.34
CA ALA A 70 8.65 13.36 -12.17
C ALA A 70 8.56 14.52 -11.17
N TYR A 71 9.27 15.63 -11.39
CA TYR A 71 9.18 16.80 -10.53
C TYR A 71 7.74 17.31 -10.38
N GLY A 72 7.33 17.48 -9.12
CA GLY A 72 5.97 17.88 -8.75
C GLY A 72 5.01 16.72 -8.54
N HIS A 73 5.44 15.47 -8.73
CA HIS A 73 4.55 14.31 -8.63
C HIS A 73 4.04 14.07 -7.22
N GLY A 74 4.90 14.06 -6.21
CA GLY A 74 4.46 13.92 -4.83
C GLY A 74 3.57 15.08 -4.37
N THR A 75 3.84 16.30 -4.83
CA THR A 75 2.97 17.47 -4.62
C THR A 75 1.57 17.26 -5.22
N HIS A 76 1.47 16.73 -6.44
CA HIS A 76 0.21 16.42 -7.12
C HIS A 76 -0.59 15.35 -6.39
N VAL A 77 0.08 14.26 -6.01
CA VAL A 77 -0.49 13.17 -5.21
C VAL A 77 -1.01 13.69 -3.87
N ALA A 78 -0.26 14.54 -3.17
CA ALA A 78 -0.65 15.14 -1.90
C ALA A 78 -1.91 16.01 -2.01
N GLY A 79 -2.03 16.80 -3.09
CA GLY A 79 -3.24 17.58 -3.35
C GLY A 79 -4.49 16.70 -3.54
N ILE A 80 -4.35 15.51 -4.12
CA ILE A 80 -5.48 14.57 -4.28
C ILE A 80 -5.87 13.98 -2.92
N VAL A 81 -4.90 13.58 -2.09
CA VAL A 81 -5.19 13.12 -0.72
C VAL A 81 -5.89 14.21 0.07
N HIS A 82 -5.40 15.45 0.01
CA HIS A 82 -5.99 16.60 0.70
C HIS A 82 -7.41 16.93 0.20
N LEU A 83 -7.67 16.80 -1.10
CA LEU A 83 -9.01 16.95 -1.66
C LEU A 83 -10.01 15.95 -1.05
N VAL A 84 -9.58 14.71 -0.84
CA VAL A 84 -10.45 13.65 -0.31
C VAL A 84 -10.59 13.72 1.21
N ALA A 85 -9.49 13.92 1.94
CA ALA A 85 -9.43 13.94 3.39
C ALA A 85 -8.83 15.27 3.89
N PRO A 86 -9.60 16.38 3.83
CA PRO A 86 -9.06 17.72 4.03
C PRO A 86 -8.57 18.03 5.44
N ASP A 87 -9.00 17.26 6.44
CA ASP A 87 -8.58 17.43 7.83
C ASP A 87 -7.58 16.33 8.26
N ALA A 88 -7.18 15.43 7.35
CA ALA A 88 -6.07 14.51 7.57
C ALA A 88 -4.72 15.24 7.47
N GLN A 89 -3.73 14.75 8.20
CA GLN A 89 -2.37 15.22 8.06
C GLN A 89 -1.62 14.41 7.00
N ILE A 90 -0.68 15.05 6.31
CA ILE A 90 0.15 14.43 5.28
C ILE A 90 1.58 14.35 5.77
N MET A 91 2.18 13.16 5.72
CA MET A 91 3.59 12.93 6.01
C MET A 91 4.37 12.81 4.68
N PRO A 92 5.14 13.83 4.28
CA PRO A 92 5.97 13.78 3.08
C PRO A 92 7.20 12.89 3.34
N LEU A 93 7.39 11.83 2.54
CA LEU A 93 8.61 11.03 2.55
C LEU A 93 9.17 11.00 1.11
N ARG A 94 10.30 11.66 0.89
CA ARG A 94 10.95 11.67 -0.43
C ARG A 94 11.79 10.42 -0.58
N VAL A 95 11.38 9.55 -1.51
CA VAL A 95 12.01 8.25 -1.79
C VAL A 95 12.31 8.04 -3.27
N LEU A 96 11.88 8.98 -4.10
CA LEU A 96 12.17 9.05 -5.53
C LEU A 96 12.95 10.34 -5.83
N ASP A 97 13.86 10.27 -6.78
CA ASP A 97 14.53 11.46 -7.33
C ASP A 97 13.62 12.22 -8.33
N ALA A 98 14.19 13.23 -8.99
CA ALA A 98 13.43 14.13 -9.87
C ALA A 98 12.93 13.44 -11.17
N ASP A 99 13.53 12.31 -11.55
CA ASP A 99 13.11 11.47 -12.67
C ASP A 99 12.18 10.33 -12.19
N GLY A 100 11.85 10.30 -10.90
CA GLY A 100 10.94 9.31 -10.32
C GLY A 100 11.61 7.95 -10.06
N THR A 101 12.94 7.91 -10.08
CA THR A 101 13.73 6.71 -9.81
C THR A 101 13.94 6.54 -8.32
N GLY A 102 13.82 5.31 -7.83
CA GLY A 102 13.89 5.00 -6.40
C GLY A 102 14.54 3.66 -6.10
N ASN A 103 14.92 3.48 -4.84
CA ASN A 103 15.56 2.27 -4.36
C ASN A 103 14.65 1.52 -3.38
N ILE A 104 14.46 0.22 -3.60
CA ILE A 104 13.65 -0.66 -2.73
C ILE A 104 14.10 -0.60 -1.27
N PHE A 105 15.40 -0.50 -0.99
CA PHE A 105 15.92 -0.37 0.38
C PHE A 105 15.47 0.94 1.03
N VAL A 106 15.56 2.05 0.30
CA VAL A 106 15.11 3.37 0.73
C VAL A 106 13.60 3.38 0.97
N ILE A 107 12.82 2.82 0.05
CA ILE A 107 11.35 2.71 0.20
C ILE A 107 11.00 1.89 1.45
N THR A 108 11.70 0.77 1.68
CA THR A 108 11.51 -0.10 2.86
C THR A 108 11.81 0.67 4.16
N GLU A 109 12.88 1.45 4.19
CA GLU A 109 13.24 2.29 5.34
C GLU A 109 12.20 3.38 5.60
N ALA A 110 11.73 4.05 4.55
CA ALA A 110 10.67 5.05 4.64
C ALA A 110 9.34 4.47 5.15
N ILE A 111 9.02 3.22 4.81
CA ILE A 111 7.85 2.52 5.37
C ILE A 111 7.98 2.36 6.88
N GLN A 112 9.16 1.97 7.39
CA GLN A 112 9.40 1.86 8.84
C GLN A 112 9.26 3.23 9.51
N TYR A 113 9.87 4.26 8.91
CA TYR A 113 9.76 5.63 9.40
C TYR A 113 8.30 6.07 9.50
N ALA A 114 7.49 5.83 8.47
CA ALA A 114 6.07 6.18 8.46
C ALA A 114 5.32 5.55 9.64
N VAL A 115 5.55 4.26 9.89
CA VAL A 115 4.95 3.50 10.99
C VAL A 115 5.37 4.07 12.35
N GLU A 116 6.67 4.27 12.55
CA GLU A 116 7.23 4.79 13.81
C GLU A 116 6.72 6.19 14.13
N HIS A 117 6.42 6.99 13.10
CA HIS A 117 5.90 8.35 13.22
C HIS A 117 4.36 8.41 13.15
N GLY A 118 3.68 7.27 13.30
CA GLY A 118 2.24 7.20 13.50
C GLY A 118 1.39 7.38 12.25
N ALA A 119 1.98 7.26 11.06
CA ALA A 119 1.19 7.12 9.84
C ALA A 119 0.32 5.86 9.93
N SER A 120 -0.85 5.92 9.31
CA SER A 120 -1.81 4.82 9.33
C SER A 120 -2.43 4.50 7.98
N VAL A 121 -2.10 5.33 6.99
CA VAL A 121 -2.34 5.08 5.58
C VAL A 121 -1.04 5.39 4.85
N LEU A 122 -0.68 4.52 3.91
CA LEU A 122 0.50 4.63 3.07
C LEU A 122 0.05 4.74 1.62
N ASN A 123 0.45 5.80 0.92
CA ASN A 123 0.26 5.96 -0.52
C ASN A 123 1.58 5.73 -1.26
N LEU A 124 1.57 4.76 -2.18
CA LEU A 124 2.70 4.37 -3.01
C LEU A 124 2.30 4.56 -4.48
N SER A 125 2.42 5.78 -4.98
CA SER A 125 2.16 6.09 -6.40
C SER A 125 3.35 5.71 -7.30
N LEU A 126 3.92 4.54 -7.01
CA LEU A 126 5.15 3.97 -7.59
C LEU A 126 4.98 2.46 -7.79
N GLY A 127 5.90 1.82 -8.52
CA GLY A 127 5.89 0.38 -8.69
C GLY A 127 7.04 -0.17 -9.51
N THR A 128 7.16 -1.50 -9.54
CA THR A 128 8.13 -2.23 -10.38
C THR A 128 7.52 -3.57 -10.83
N ASP A 129 7.99 -4.14 -11.93
CA ASP A 129 7.57 -5.49 -12.35
C ASP A 129 8.29 -6.62 -11.58
N ALA A 130 9.32 -6.28 -10.81
CA ALA A 130 10.10 -7.22 -10.01
C ALA A 130 9.56 -7.30 -8.57
N ARG A 131 9.13 -8.49 -8.14
CA ARG A 131 8.79 -8.75 -6.75
C ARG A 131 10.04 -8.77 -5.89
N SER A 132 10.05 -8.00 -4.81
CA SER A 132 11.07 -8.06 -3.76
C SER A 132 10.51 -8.75 -2.52
N GLU A 133 11.17 -9.81 -2.06
CA GLU A 133 10.80 -10.46 -0.79
C GLU A 133 11.05 -9.53 0.40
N LEU A 134 12.05 -8.65 0.34
CA LEU A 134 12.27 -7.64 1.39
C LEU A 134 11.08 -6.68 1.51
N MET A 135 10.59 -6.17 0.37
CA MET A 135 9.41 -5.31 0.34
C MET A 135 8.16 -6.07 0.79
N LYS A 136 8.04 -7.36 0.45
CA LYS A 136 6.92 -8.16 0.92
C LYS A 136 6.98 -8.35 2.44
N ASP A 137 8.10 -8.83 2.98
CA ASP A 137 8.22 -9.17 4.40
C ASP A 137 7.89 -7.96 5.29
N ILE A 138 8.32 -6.75 4.89
CA ILE A 138 7.98 -5.55 5.65
C ILE A 138 6.50 -5.18 5.56
N LEU A 139 5.90 -5.26 4.37
CA LEU A 139 4.49 -4.90 4.19
C LEU A 139 3.58 -5.93 4.86
N ASP A 140 3.97 -7.21 4.83
CA ASP A 140 3.30 -8.29 5.57
C ASP A 140 3.35 -8.04 7.07
N ASP A 141 4.52 -7.71 7.63
CA ASP A 141 4.65 -7.38 9.04
C ASP A 141 3.77 -6.17 9.41
N GLN A 142 3.73 -5.14 8.57
CA GLN A 142 2.86 -3.98 8.79
C GLN A 142 1.37 -4.26 8.60
N TYR A 143 1.01 -5.27 7.83
CA TYR A 143 -0.37 -5.71 7.67
C TYR A 143 -0.83 -6.60 8.83
N GLU A 144 0.02 -7.52 9.27
CA GLU A 144 -0.27 -8.49 10.33
C GLU A 144 -0.19 -7.87 11.73
N HIS A 145 0.82 -7.01 11.96
CA HIS A 145 1.11 -6.41 13.27
C HIS A 145 0.84 -4.89 13.33
N GLY A 146 0.80 -4.23 12.17
CA GLY A 146 0.51 -2.80 12.04
C GLY A 146 -0.95 -2.51 11.64
N GLN A 147 -1.40 -1.28 11.90
CA GLN A 147 -2.74 -0.82 11.48
C GLN A 147 -2.72 -0.14 10.10
N MET A 148 -1.64 -0.32 9.33
CA MET A 148 -1.34 0.48 8.15
C MET A 148 -2.16 0.01 6.94
N VAL A 149 -2.99 0.90 6.39
CA VAL A 149 -3.64 0.66 5.10
C VAL A 149 -2.68 1.06 3.98
N MET A 150 -2.34 0.12 3.10
CA MET A 150 -1.36 0.35 2.04
C MET A 150 -2.07 0.40 0.70
N VAL A 151 -1.78 1.43 -0.08
CA VAL A 151 -2.42 1.71 -1.37
C VAL A 151 -1.33 1.94 -2.41
N ALA A 152 -1.42 1.29 -3.56
CA ALA A 152 -0.43 1.43 -4.62
C ALA A 152 -1.02 1.48 -6.02
N ALA A 153 -0.34 2.20 -6.91
CA ALA A 153 -0.74 2.35 -8.31
C ALA A 153 -0.54 1.06 -9.11
N ALA A 154 -1.52 0.68 -9.95
CA ALA A 154 -1.43 -0.53 -10.77
C ALA A 154 -0.43 -0.41 -11.95
N GLY A 155 0.07 0.78 -12.26
CA GLY A 155 0.99 1.02 -13.38
C GLY A 155 0.29 1.31 -14.71
N ASN A 156 1.10 1.73 -15.68
CA ASN A 156 0.65 2.55 -16.81
C ASN A 156 1.05 1.98 -18.19
N LEU A 157 1.09 0.64 -18.33
CA LEU A 157 1.56 -0.05 -19.54
C LEU A 157 0.43 -0.67 -20.38
N ASN A 158 -0.83 -0.50 -19.96
CA ASN A 158 -1.99 -1.17 -20.55
C ASN A 158 -1.83 -2.70 -20.64
N ALA A 159 -1.30 -3.29 -19.58
CA ALA A 159 -0.96 -4.70 -19.55
C ALA A 159 -1.57 -5.43 -18.35
N ASP A 160 -1.84 -6.72 -18.52
CA ASP A 160 -2.00 -7.68 -17.43
C ASP A 160 -0.62 -8.12 -16.93
N GLN A 161 0.13 -7.16 -16.39
CA GLN A 161 1.44 -7.37 -15.80
C GLN A 161 1.40 -6.86 -14.37
N LYS A 162 1.66 -7.76 -13.43
CA LYS A 162 1.75 -7.43 -12.00
C LYS A 162 2.75 -6.30 -11.79
N GLN A 163 2.35 -5.32 -10.99
CA GLN A 163 3.22 -4.26 -10.49
C GLN A 163 3.31 -4.39 -8.97
N TYR A 164 4.51 -4.33 -8.43
CA TYR A 164 4.77 -4.43 -7.01
C TYR A 164 5.12 -3.05 -6.45
N PRO A 165 4.53 -2.65 -5.31
CA PRO A 165 3.81 -3.53 -4.36
C PRO A 165 2.30 -3.68 -4.61
N ALA A 166 1.71 -3.04 -5.63
CA ALA A 166 0.26 -3.08 -5.89
C ALA A 166 -0.36 -4.47 -6.07
N ALA A 167 0.42 -5.46 -6.51
CA ALA A 167 0.00 -6.85 -6.70
C ALA A 167 0.25 -7.75 -5.48
N LEU A 168 0.69 -7.18 -4.34
CA LEU A 168 0.74 -7.89 -3.06
C LEU A 168 -0.66 -7.95 -2.45
N THR A 169 -1.00 -9.08 -1.83
CA THR A 169 -2.31 -9.34 -1.23
C THR A 169 -2.66 -8.32 -0.14
N GLU A 170 -1.63 -7.82 0.54
CA GLU A 170 -1.72 -6.91 1.67
C GLU A 170 -1.92 -5.44 1.23
N VAL A 171 -1.80 -5.16 -0.07
CA VAL A 171 -1.82 -3.81 -0.65
C VAL A 171 -3.04 -3.64 -1.56
N ILE A 172 -3.74 -2.52 -1.42
CA ILE A 172 -4.84 -2.18 -2.30
C ILE A 172 -4.26 -1.67 -3.63
N GLY A 173 -4.20 -2.54 -4.63
CA GLY A 173 -3.80 -2.18 -6.00
C GLY A 173 -4.89 -1.41 -6.72
N VAL A 174 -4.55 -0.24 -7.28
CA VAL A 174 -5.51 0.73 -7.84
C VAL A 174 -5.33 0.93 -9.34
N ALA A 175 -6.32 0.52 -10.13
CA ALA A 175 -6.42 0.82 -11.55
C ALA A 175 -7.02 2.22 -11.80
N SER A 176 -6.84 2.73 -13.02
CA SER A 176 -7.36 4.03 -13.45
C SER A 176 -8.59 3.86 -14.36
N VAL A 177 -9.63 4.64 -14.06
CA VAL A 177 -10.80 4.83 -14.92
C VAL A 177 -11.01 6.31 -15.23
N GLY A 178 -11.60 6.58 -16.40
CA GLY A 178 -12.00 7.91 -16.84
C GLY A 178 -13.38 8.35 -16.34
N GLN A 179 -13.92 9.41 -16.95
CA GLN A 179 -15.20 10.03 -16.53
C GLN A 179 -16.43 9.12 -16.69
N ASN A 180 -16.37 8.14 -17.58
CA ASN A 180 -17.49 7.24 -17.91
C ASN A 180 -17.26 5.81 -17.40
N ASP A 181 -16.43 5.64 -16.37
CA ASP A 181 -16.04 4.33 -15.81
C ASP A 181 -15.31 3.41 -16.79
N VAL A 182 -14.91 3.93 -17.96
CA VAL A 182 -14.08 3.20 -18.92
C VAL A 182 -12.65 3.17 -18.38
N LYS A 183 -11.99 2.02 -18.45
CA LYS A 183 -10.58 1.84 -18.11
C LYS A 183 -9.76 2.86 -18.90
N SER A 184 -8.87 3.56 -18.23
CA SER A 184 -7.94 4.44 -18.91
C SER A 184 -7.06 3.65 -19.86
N ASP A 185 -6.82 4.18 -21.06
CA ASP A 185 -6.10 3.46 -22.13
C ASP A 185 -4.73 2.95 -21.66
N TYR A 186 -4.09 3.65 -20.72
CA TYR A 186 -2.80 3.27 -20.14
C TYR A 186 -2.88 2.35 -18.92
N SER A 187 -4.02 2.25 -18.23
CA SER A 187 -4.08 1.54 -16.95
C SER A 187 -3.75 0.07 -17.15
N ASN A 188 -2.82 -0.45 -16.35
CA ASN A 188 -2.73 -1.89 -16.14
C ASN A 188 -4.02 -2.41 -15.48
N TYR A 189 -4.21 -3.72 -15.60
CA TYR A 189 -5.39 -4.45 -15.16
C TYR A 189 -4.99 -5.87 -14.78
N GLY A 190 -5.87 -6.62 -14.15
CA GLY A 190 -5.62 -8.03 -13.80
C GLY A 190 -6.43 -8.48 -12.60
N ASP A 191 -6.35 -9.77 -12.28
CA ASP A 191 -7.00 -10.38 -11.11
C ASP A 191 -6.40 -9.94 -9.76
N TRP A 192 -5.26 -9.25 -9.81
CA TRP A 192 -4.51 -8.71 -8.68
C TRP A 192 -4.86 -7.24 -8.37
N VAL A 193 -5.67 -6.58 -9.20
CA VAL A 193 -6.19 -5.23 -8.93
C VAL A 193 -7.42 -5.35 -8.03
N GLU A 194 -7.48 -4.56 -6.97
CA GLU A 194 -8.58 -4.62 -6.01
C GLU A 194 -9.70 -3.63 -6.29
N VAL A 195 -9.36 -2.41 -6.73
CA VAL A 195 -10.31 -1.36 -7.09
C VAL A 195 -9.80 -0.50 -8.24
N ALA A 196 -10.69 0.31 -8.80
CA ALA A 196 -10.35 1.38 -9.71
C ALA A 196 -10.70 2.75 -9.11
N ALA A 197 -10.03 3.80 -9.55
CA ALA A 197 -10.36 5.17 -9.18
C ALA A 197 -10.11 6.14 -10.36
N PRO A 198 -10.66 7.37 -10.30
CA PRO A 198 -10.37 8.41 -11.27
C PRO A 198 -8.87 8.65 -11.43
N GLY A 199 -8.33 8.44 -12.63
CA GLY A 199 -6.92 8.73 -12.91
C GLY A 199 -6.67 9.52 -14.18
N GLU A 200 -7.69 9.80 -15.01
CA GLU A 200 -7.57 10.64 -16.21
C GLU A 200 -7.87 12.09 -15.93
N SER A 201 -6.98 12.98 -16.40
CA SER A 201 -7.15 14.43 -16.31
C SER A 201 -7.57 14.83 -14.90
N ILE A 202 -6.70 14.58 -13.93
CA ILE A 202 -6.89 14.94 -12.53
C ILE A 202 -6.18 16.26 -12.26
N PHE A 203 -6.94 17.25 -11.80
CA PHE A 203 -6.43 18.56 -11.41
C PHE A 203 -5.95 18.52 -9.96
N SER A 204 -4.71 18.90 -9.72
CA SER A 204 -4.13 18.96 -8.37
C SER A 204 -2.97 19.96 -8.31
N ALA A 205 -2.45 20.17 -7.10
CA ALA A 205 -1.33 21.05 -6.80
C ALA A 205 -0.04 20.59 -7.51
N VAL A 206 0.80 21.53 -7.95
CA VAL A 206 2.16 21.25 -8.44
C VAL A 206 3.07 22.42 -8.08
N PRO A 207 4.38 22.19 -7.97
CA PRO A 207 5.32 23.27 -7.74
C PRO A 207 5.52 24.15 -9.00
N PRO A 208 5.90 25.42 -8.84
CA PRO A 208 5.84 26.20 -7.60
C PRO A 208 4.45 26.83 -7.40
N ALA A 209 3.82 26.58 -6.24
CA ALA A 209 2.54 27.12 -5.79
C ALA A 209 1.42 27.13 -6.86
N GLY A 210 1.38 26.09 -7.70
CA GLY A 210 0.59 26.02 -8.92
C GLY A 210 -0.33 24.81 -8.98
N TYR A 211 -0.95 24.60 -10.14
CA TYR A 211 -1.87 23.48 -10.37
C TYR A 211 -1.76 22.95 -11.80
N ALA A 212 -1.91 21.64 -11.98
CA ALA A 212 -1.84 21.00 -13.28
C ALA A 212 -2.81 19.80 -13.41
N TRP A 213 -3.09 19.44 -14.66
CA TRP A 213 -3.90 18.28 -15.03
C TRP A 213 -3.00 17.11 -15.41
N TRP A 214 -2.94 16.07 -14.59
CA TRP A 214 -2.12 14.88 -14.84
C TRP A 214 -2.98 13.63 -15.01
N SER A 215 -2.40 12.60 -15.63
CA SER A 215 -3.09 11.32 -15.85
C SER A 215 -2.18 10.16 -15.50
N GLY A 216 -2.70 9.19 -14.74
CA GLY A 216 -1.96 8.00 -14.35
C GLY A 216 -2.69 7.21 -13.27
N THR A 217 -2.34 5.94 -13.10
CA THR A 217 -2.72 5.16 -11.91
C THR A 217 -2.16 5.79 -10.63
N SER A 218 -1.05 6.53 -10.72
CA SER A 218 -0.50 7.37 -9.67
C SER A 218 -1.44 8.49 -9.17
N MET A 219 -2.35 8.97 -10.02
CA MET A 219 -3.41 9.91 -9.61
C MET A 219 -4.65 9.19 -9.09
N ALA A 220 -4.85 7.92 -9.45
CA ALA A 220 -5.96 7.10 -8.96
C ALA A 220 -5.73 6.63 -7.52
N ALA A 221 -4.52 6.16 -7.20
CA ALA A 221 -4.12 5.70 -5.86
C ALA A 221 -4.43 6.69 -4.71
N PRO A 222 -4.10 7.99 -4.79
CA PRO A 222 -4.34 8.92 -3.68
C PRO A 222 -5.82 9.15 -3.37
N PHE A 223 -6.74 8.91 -4.31
CA PHE A 223 -8.18 8.92 -3.98
C PHE A 223 -8.54 7.80 -2.99
N VAL A 224 -7.95 6.62 -3.17
CA VAL A 224 -8.15 5.46 -2.29
C VAL A 224 -7.46 5.67 -0.95
N ALA A 225 -6.25 6.25 -0.94
CA ALA A 225 -5.56 6.62 0.31
C ALA A 225 -6.36 7.64 1.13
N GLY A 226 -6.90 8.67 0.48
CA GLY A 226 -7.81 9.62 1.13
C GLY A 226 -9.08 8.95 1.66
N GLN A 227 -9.68 8.03 0.91
CA GLN A 227 -10.84 7.27 1.37
C GLN A 227 -10.53 6.43 2.61
N ALA A 228 -9.38 5.76 2.64
CA ALA A 228 -8.91 5.03 3.81
C ALA A 228 -8.77 5.95 5.03
N ALA A 229 -8.26 7.17 4.83
CA ALA A 229 -8.15 8.16 5.91
C ALA A 229 -9.51 8.59 6.47
N LEU A 230 -10.51 8.79 5.61
CA LEU A 230 -11.87 9.10 6.06
C LEU A 230 -12.47 7.97 6.90
N ILE A 231 -12.32 6.72 6.45
CA ILE A 231 -12.79 5.51 7.15
C ILE A 231 -12.11 5.38 8.51
N ARG A 232 -10.79 5.52 8.57
CA ARG A 232 -10.04 5.46 9.84
C ARG A 232 -10.43 6.59 10.79
N SER A 233 -10.73 7.79 10.29
CA SER A 233 -11.19 8.90 11.14
C SER A 233 -12.55 8.60 11.79
N VAL A 234 -13.46 7.91 11.09
CA VAL A 234 -14.72 7.41 11.67
C VAL A 234 -14.48 6.28 12.68
N ALA A 235 -13.58 5.36 12.37
CA ALA A 235 -13.31 4.18 13.19
C ALA A 235 -11.80 4.02 13.45
N PRO A 236 -11.19 4.77 14.40
CA PRO A 236 -9.72 4.81 14.57
C PRO A 236 -9.05 3.48 14.89
N ASN A 237 -9.84 2.52 15.37
CA ASN A 237 -9.41 1.22 15.87
C ASN A 237 -9.77 0.07 14.91
N ILE A 238 -10.21 0.38 13.70
CA ILE A 238 -10.48 -0.62 12.66
C ILE A 238 -9.15 -1.20 12.13
N SER A 239 -9.06 -2.51 11.89
CA SER A 239 -7.88 -3.10 11.24
C SER A 239 -7.73 -2.63 9.80
N ALA A 240 -6.49 -2.63 9.29
CA ALA A 240 -6.19 -2.28 7.91
C ALA A 240 -6.99 -3.12 6.91
N GLY A 241 -7.04 -4.44 7.11
CA GLY A 241 -7.84 -5.35 6.27
C GLY A 241 -9.35 -5.06 6.33
N SER A 242 -9.88 -4.58 7.45
CA SER A 242 -11.29 -4.16 7.54
C SER A 242 -11.54 -2.84 6.80
N VAL A 243 -10.58 -1.90 6.78
CA VAL A 243 -10.65 -0.70 5.92
C VAL A 243 -10.62 -1.09 4.44
N ALA A 244 -9.67 -1.95 4.05
CA ALA A 244 -9.55 -2.42 2.68
C ALA A 244 -10.84 -3.10 2.22
N ASN A 245 -11.39 -4.01 3.01
CA ASN A 245 -12.67 -4.66 2.72
C ASN A 245 -13.83 -3.66 2.63
N GLN A 246 -13.85 -2.61 3.46
CA GLN A 246 -14.87 -1.57 3.36
C GLN A 246 -14.79 -0.85 2.02
N ILE A 247 -13.59 -0.46 1.60
CA ILE A 247 -13.34 0.20 0.30
C ILE A 247 -13.77 -0.71 -0.86
N ILE A 248 -13.30 -1.96 -0.85
CA ILE A 248 -13.49 -2.95 -1.91
C ILE A 248 -14.97 -3.32 -2.04
N ASN A 249 -15.68 -3.56 -0.94
CA ASN A 249 -17.07 -4.04 -0.98
C ASN A 249 -18.09 -2.94 -1.29
N THR A 250 -17.74 -1.67 -1.11
CA THR A 250 -18.62 -0.55 -1.50
C THR A 250 -18.28 0.05 -2.85
N ALA A 251 -17.31 -0.50 -3.57
CA ALA A 251 -16.99 -0.07 -4.92
C ALA A 251 -18.17 -0.30 -5.88
N HIS A 252 -18.33 0.63 -6.83
CA HIS A 252 -19.28 0.53 -7.92
C HIS A 252 -18.68 -0.26 -9.08
N SER A 253 -19.25 -1.42 -9.42
CA SER A 253 -18.79 -2.23 -10.55
C SER A 253 -18.76 -1.43 -11.86
N VAL A 254 -17.67 -1.56 -12.61
CA VAL A 254 -17.45 -0.90 -13.90
C VAL A 254 -17.46 -1.89 -15.07
N ASP A 255 -17.79 -3.16 -14.82
CA ASP A 255 -17.71 -4.22 -15.83
C ASP A 255 -18.64 -3.95 -17.02
N ALA A 256 -19.81 -3.35 -16.77
CA ALA A 256 -20.74 -2.99 -17.84
C ALA A 256 -20.16 -1.95 -18.81
N ALA A 257 -19.31 -1.05 -18.32
CA ALA A 257 -18.58 -0.09 -19.15
C ALA A 257 -17.34 -0.71 -19.83
N ASN A 258 -16.87 -1.87 -19.36
CA ASN A 258 -15.64 -2.53 -19.79
C ASN A 258 -15.87 -4.03 -20.06
N PRO A 259 -16.73 -4.42 -21.01
CA PRO A 259 -17.17 -5.81 -21.18
C PRO A 259 -16.03 -6.80 -21.49
N GLY A 260 -14.91 -6.33 -22.07
CA GLY A 260 -13.72 -7.15 -22.33
C GLY A 260 -12.75 -7.29 -21.15
N MET A 261 -12.99 -6.56 -20.05
CA MET A 261 -12.13 -6.51 -18.86
C MET A 261 -12.91 -6.84 -17.58
N ALA A 262 -14.04 -7.55 -17.70
CA ALA A 262 -14.90 -7.85 -16.56
C ALA A 262 -14.11 -8.60 -15.48
N GLY A 263 -14.11 -8.05 -14.26
CA GLY A 263 -13.36 -8.59 -13.12
C GLY A 263 -11.84 -8.36 -13.15
N LEU A 264 -11.31 -7.62 -14.12
CA LEU A 264 -9.88 -7.26 -14.20
C LEU A 264 -9.58 -5.83 -13.72
N LEU A 265 -10.59 -5.11 -13.25
CA LEU A 265 -10.49 -3.75 -12.68
C LEU A 265 -10.92 -3.75 -11.21
N GLY A 266 -10.65 -4.87 -10.53
CA GLY A 266 -11.11 -5.13 -9.18
C GLY A 266 -12.62 -5.13 -9.05
N ARG A 267 -13.13 -4.65 -7.90
CA ARG A 267 -14.57 -4.47 -7.66
C ARG A 267 -15.17 -3.26 -8.37
N GLY A 268 -14.35 -2.50 -9.09
CA GLY A 268 -14.74 -1.33 -9.86
C GLY A 268 -14.35 -0.01 -9.20
N ARG A 269 -15.00 1.07 -9.62
CA ARG A 269 -14.68 2.42 -9.18
C ARG A 269 -15.02 2.56 -7.70
N ILE A 270 -14.09 3.05 -6.88
CA ILE A 270 -14.38 3.39 -5.49
C ILE A 270 -15.59 4.35 -5.36
N ASP A 271 -16.32 4.20 -4.26
CA ASP A 271 -17.40 5.10 -3.85
C ASP A 271 -17.18 5.50 -2.39
N ILE A 272 -16.63 6.69 -2.19
CA ILE A 272 -16.19 7.21 -0.90
C ILE A 272 -17.42 7.51 -0.03
N GLY A 273 -18.46 8.10 -0.61
CA GLY A 273 -19.73 8.35 0.06
C GLY A 273 -20.39 7.07 0.55
N ALA A 274 -20.55 6.08 -0.35
CA ALA A 274 -21.13 4.79 -0.01
C ALA A 274 -20.33 4.04 1.07
N SER A 275 -19.00 4.14 1.04
CA SER A 275 -18.14 3.51 2.04
C SER A 275 -18.37 4.04 3.46
N LEU A 276 -18.62 5.35 3.62
CA LEU A 276 -18.93 5.91 4.93
C LEU A 276 -20.40 5.71 5.30
N ASP A 277 -21.34 5.83 4.36
CA ASP A 277 -22.76 5.58 4.63
C ASP A 277 -23.00 4.16 5.15
N ALA A 278 -22.28 3.16 4.62
CA ALA A 278 -22.34 1.77 5.08
C ALA A 278 -21.78 1.56 6.50
N MET A 279 -21.10 2.56 7.08
CA MET A 279 -20.61 2.57 8.46
C MET A 279 -21.57 3.26 9.44
N CYS A 280 -22.63 3.92 8.94
CA CYS A 280 -23.53 4.75 9.74
C CYS A 280 -24.91 4.12 9.90
N ASP A 281 -25.52 4.29 11.08
CA ASP A 281 -26.90 3.90 11.32
C ASP A 281 -27.90 4.93 10.77
N ALA A 282 -29.21 4.61 10.87
CA ALA A 282 -30.28 5.50 10.43
C ALA A 282 -30.34 6.86 11.17
N ASN A 283 -29.65 6.97 12.31
CA ASN A 283 -29.55 8.21 13.09
C ASN A 283 -28.28 9.01 12.74
N GLY A 284 -27.47 8.55 11.80
CA GLY A 284 -26.20 9.18 11.41
C GLY A 284 -25.06 8.92 12.39
N VAL A 285 -25.19 7.93 13.27
CA VAL A 285 -24.09 7.50 14.15
C VAL A 285 -23.21 6.52 13.39
N CYS A 286 -22.00 6.96 13.05
CA CYS A 286 -21.03 6.16 12.31
C CYS A 286 -20.07 5.43 13.25
N GLN A 287 -19.84 4.14 13.01
CA GLN A 287 -18.98 3.26 13.80
C GLN A 287 -18.23 2.29 12.88
N ALA A 288 -17.32 1.49 13.42
CA ALA A 288 -16.68 0.43 12.65
C ALA A 288 -17.74 -0.56 12.07
N PRO A 289 -17.56 -1.07 10.83
CA PRO A 289 -18.49 -2.01 10.23
C PRO A 289 -18.72 -3.25 11.11
N PRO A 290 -19.94 -3.82 11.15
CA PRO A 290 -20.19 -5.06 11.87
C PRO A 290 -19.27 -6.19 11.40
N GLY A 291 -18.54 -6.82 12.32
CA GLY A 291 -17.55 -7.86 12.01
C GLY A 291 -16.14 -7.34 11.73
N SER A 292 -15.90 -6.02 11.80
CA SER A 292 -14.55 -5.47 11.78
C SER A 292 -13.72 -6.05 12.92
N VAL A 293 -12.58 -6.63 12.59
CA VAL A 293 -11.62 -7.15 13.57
C VAL A 293 -10.76 -5.97 14.03
N PRO A 294 -10.73 -5.61 15.33
CA PRO A 294 -9.74 -4.65 15.82
C PRO A 294 -8.31 -5.20 15.58
N PRO A 295 -7.28 -4.37 15.50
CA PRO A 295 -5.91 -4.85 15.35
C PRO A 295 -5.48 -5.66 16.58
N SER A 296 -4.90 -6.83 16.34
CA SER A 296 -4.49 -7.80 17.36
C SER A 296 -2.98 -7.98 17.40
N ALA A 297 -2.39 -8.16 18.58
CA ALA A 297 -1.00 -8.58 18.73
C ALA A 297 -0.90 -9.84 19.61
N GLU A 298 0.21 -10.54 19.50
CA GLU A 298 0.55 -11.69 20.33
C GLU A 298 1.58 -11.33 21.39
N TYR A 299 1.40 -11.82 22.62
CA TYR A 299 2.37 -11.66 23.70
C TYR A 299 2.59 -12.98 24.42
N TYR A 300 3.87 -13.35 24.58
CA TYR A 300 4.30 -14.58 25.26
C TYR A 300 5.09 -14.23 26.52
N ALA A 301 4.61 -14.66 27.68
CA ALA A 301 5.39 -14.63 28.91
C ALA A 301 4.86 -15.61 29.95
N ALA A 302 5.59 -15.75 31.05
CA ALA A 302 5.11 -16.51 32.20
C ALA A 302 3.89 -15.83 32.84
N LEU A 303 2.87 -16.62 33.18
CA LEU A 303 1.70 -16.13 33.92
C LEU A 303 2.11 -15.64 35.31
N THR A 304 1.85 -14.38 35.62
CA THR A 304 2.17 -13.78 36.91
C THR A 304 0.95 -13.81 37.84
N SER A 305 -0.22 -13.46 37.33
CA SER A 305 -1.48 -13.60 38.05
C SER A 305 -2.68 -13.70 37.11
N LYS A 306 -3.78 -14.24 37.63
CA LYS A 306 -5.06 -14.37 36.91
C LYS A 306 -6.23 -14.00 37.84
N PRO A 307 -7.44 -13.77 37.31
CA PRO A 307 -8.61 -13.49 38.12
C PRO A 307 -8.86 -14.57 39.19
N ALA A 308 -9.23 -14.14 40.39
CA ALA A 308 -9.49 -15.03 41.52
C ALA A 308 -10.69 -15.97 41.27
N ASN A 309 -11.70 -15.47 40.53
CA ASN A 309 -12.92 -16.20 40.23
C ASN A 309 -13.12 -16.27 38.72
N GLY A 310 -12.88 -17.45 38.13
CA GLY A 310 -13.03 -17.68 36.69
C GLY A 310 -11.89 -17.09 35.85
N TYR A 311 -12.21 -16.70 34.61
CA TYR A 311 -11.24 -16.21 33.64
C TYR A 311 -11.47 -14.77 33.19
N VAL A 312 -12.54 -14.13 33.66
CA VAL A 312 -12.89 -12.74 33.32
C VAL A 312 -12.27 -11.80 34.35
N GLY A 313 -11.60 -10.75 33.89
CA GLY A 313 -10.88 -9.79 34.75
C GLY A 313 -9.44 -9.57 34.32
N ALA A 314 -8.63 -9.04 35.24
CA ALA A 314 -7.23 -8.75 34.97
C ALA A 314 -6.36 -10.01 34.99
N TRP A 315 -5.55 -10.17 33.95
CA TRP A 315 -4.48 -11.15 33.82
C TRP A 315 -3.16 -10.39 33.78
N VAL A 316 -2.19 -10.83 34.57
CA VAL A 316 -0.82 -10.30 34.50
C VAL A 316 0.05 -11.40 33.93
N ILE A 317 0.62 -11.16 32.76
CA ILE A 317 1.45 -12.12 32.03
C ILE A 317 2.77 -11.39 31.77
N GLY A 318 3.86 -11.95 32.28
CA GLY A 318 5.12 -11.21 32.44
C GLY A 318 4.90 -9.99 33.33
N ASN A 319 5.17 -8.81 32.77
CA ASN A 319 4.98 -7.52 33.43
C ASN A 319 3.79 -6.73 32.83
N THR A 320 3.03 -7.34 31.91
CA THR A 320 1.96 -6.67 31.19
C THR A 320 0.60 -7.11 31.73
N THR A 321 -0.30 -6.15 31.91
CA THR A 321 -1.68 -6.42 32.35
C THR A 321 -2.63 -6.44 31.15
N PHE A 322 -3.35 -7.55 31.00
CA PHE A 322 -4.39 -7.76 30.00
C PHE A 322 -5.75 -7.88 30.69
N LYS A 323 -6.80 -7.38 30.04
CA LYS A 323 -8.19 -7.53 30.49
C LYS A 323 -8.88 -8.62 29.68
N ALA A 324 -9.28 -9.70 30.34
CA ALA A 324 -10.17 -10.70 29.77
C ALA A 324 -11.64 -10.33 30.03
N THR A 325 -12.51 -10.59 29.06
CA THR A 325 -13.95 -10.36 29.08
C THR A 325 -14.71 -11.66 28.86
N ASN A 326 -16.04 -11.63 28.86
CA ASN A 326 -16.85 -12.82 28.51
C ASN A 326 -16.62 -13.31 27.08
N ASN A 327 -16.06 -12.49 26.20
CA ASN A 327 -15.76 -12.83 24.82
C ASN A 327 -14.31 -13.32 24.63
N THR A 328 -13.51 -13.36 25.71
CA THR A 328 -12.14 -13.87 25.65
C THR A 328 -12.16 -15.39 25.63
N GLU A 329 -11.62 -15.97 24.56
CA GLU A 329 -11.45 -17.42 24.45
C GLU A 329 -10.27 -17.87 25.33
N VAL A 330 -10.48 -18.87 26.17
CA VAL A 330 -9.46 -19.36 27.11
C VAL A 330 -9.19 -20.84 26.87
N LYS A 331 -7.96 -21.16 26.43
CA LYS A 331 -7.56 -22.53 26.06
C LYS A 331 -6.45 -23.05 26.96
N THR A 332 -6.57 -24.30 27.40
CA THR A 332 -5.54 -25.00 28.18
C THR A 332 -4.93 -26.13 27.37
N GLU A 333 -4.03 -25.78 26.45
CA GLU A 333 -3.39 -26.75 25.54
C GLU A 333 -2.15 -27.38 26.17
N ASN A 334 -1.37 -26.61 26.94
CA ASN A 334 -0.11 -27.05 27.55
C ASN A 334 -0.19 -27.07 29.09
N GLY A 335 -1.33 -27.52 29.62
CA GLY A 335 -1.59 -27.62 31.05
C GLY A 335 -2.39 -26.44 31.62
N PRO A 336 -2.63 -26.44 32.94
CA PRO A 336 -3.48 -25.45 33.59
C PRO A 336 -2.77 -24.08 33.72
N PHE A 337 -3.57 -23.02 33.82
CA PHE A 337 -3.07 -21.67 34.13
C PHE A 337 -2.61 -21.57 35.60
N THR A 338 -1.36 -21.98 35.85
CA THR A 338 -0.64 -21.77 37.12
C THR A 338 0.36 -20.64 36.99
N VAL A 339 0.61 -19.90 38.08
CA VAL A 339 1.68 -18.89 38.09
C VAL A 339 3.01 -19.53 37.64
N GLY A 340 3.69 -18.89 36.69
CA GLY A 340 4.88 -19.40 36.02
C GLY A 340 4.64 -20.13 34.70
N ALA A 341 3.39 -20.51 34.37
CA ALA A 341 3.08 -21.19 33.11
C ALA A 341 3.31 -20.26 31.91
N CYS A 342 3.99 -20.76 30.86
CA CYS A 342 4.11 -20.00 29.62
C CYS A 342 2.72 -19.78 29.03
N THR A 343 2.39 -18.51 28.80
CA THR A 343 1.06 -18.08 28.39
C THR A 343 1.20 -17.16 27.20
N LYS A 344 0.45 -17.49 26.14
CA LYS A 344 0.22 -16.61 25.01
C LYS A 344 -1.07 -15.82 25.22
N VAL A 345 -1.03 -14.53 24.95
CA VAL A 345 -2.19 -13.66 24.84
C VAL A 345 -2.29 -13.15 23.42
N GLU A 346 -3.48 -13.26 22.83
CA GLU A 346 -3.86 -12.49 21.65
C GLU A 346 -4.77 -11.36 22.14
N TYR A 347 -4.36 -10.10 21.91
CA TYR A 347 -5.02 -8.94 22.47
C TYR A 347 -5.20 -7.81 21.45
N TRP A 348 -6.26 -7.03 21.62
CA TRP A 348 -6.47 -5.83 20.83
C TRP A 348 -5.49 -4.74 21.25
N THR A 349 -4.76 -4.16 20.30
CA THR A 349 -3.71 -3.14 20.55
C THR A 349 -4.28 -1.74 20.76
N THR A 350 -5.60 -1.60 20.78
CA THR A 350 -6.29 -0.34 20.57
C THR A 350 -6.11 0.67 21.71
N ILE A 351 -6.15 0.29 22.99
CA ILE A 351 -5.69 1.11 24.14
C ILE A 351 -5.50 0.24 25.41
N ALA A 352 -4.61 0.64 26.33
CA ALA A 352 -4.42 0.00 27.64
C ALA A 352 -5.62 0.25 28.61
N PRO A 353 -6.00 -0.73 29.46
CA PRO A 353 -5.44 -2.07 29.54
C PRO A 353 -5.83 -2.89 28.31
N PHE A 354 -4.83 -3.53 27.71
CA PHE A 354 -4.99 -4.34 26.50
C PHE A 354 -6.07 -5.41 26.71
N VAL A 355 -7.05 -5.47 25.82
CA VAL A 355 -8.17 -6.41 25.95
C VAL A 355 -7.81 -7.70 25.23
N ALA A 356 -7.72 -8.81 25.96
CA ALA A 356 -7.46 -10.12 25.38
C ALA A 356 -8.70 -10.65 24.66
N HIS A 357 -8.56 -11.15 23.44
CA HIS A 357 -9.59 -11.97 22.79
C HIS A 357 -9.24 -13.46 22.82
N GLN A 358 -7.96 -13.82 23.04
CA GLN A 358 -7.58 -15.18 23.40
C GLN A 358 -6.48 -15.20 24.46
N ILE A 359 -6.57 -16.16 25.39
CA ILE A 359 -5.49 -16.49 26.34
C ILE A 359 -5.30 -18.01 26.31
N ARG A 360 -4.06 -18.47 26.05
CA ARG A 360 -3.76 -19.91 26.03
C ARG A 360 -2.46 -20.28 26.72
N THR A 361 -2.42 -21.45 27.36
CA THR A 361 -1.15 -22.02 27.85
C THR A 361 -0.34 -22.58 26.68
N GLU A 362 0.95 -22.24 26.64
CA GLU A 362 1.89 -22.63 25.61
C GLU A 362 3.07 -23.42 26.17
N GLU A 363 3.81 -24.08 25.27
CA GLU A 363 5.04 -24.77 25.62
C GLU A 363 6.06 -23.80 26.24
N SER A 364 6.74 -24.22 27.30
CA SER A 364 7.65 -23.35 28.07
C SER A 364 8.72 -22.63 27.23
N ARG A 365 9.17 -23.28 26.15
CA ARG A 365 10.17 -22.76 25.19
C ARG A 365 9.70 -21.58 24.33
N LYS A 366 8.41 -21.26 24.32
CA LYS A 366 7.88 -20.09 23.60
C LYS A 366 8.04 -18.81 24.41
N CYS A 367 8.19 -18.91 25.73
CA CYS A 367 8.36 -17.77 26.63
C CYS A 367 9.81 -17.50 27.05
N ASP A 368 10.77 -18.36 26.66
CA ASP A 368 12.20 -18.22 27.00
C ASP A 368 13.06 -17.70 25.83
N GLY A 369 12.46 -17.48 24.66
CA GLY A 369 13.16 -17.02 23.44
C GLY A 369 14.00 -18.10 22.75
N SER A 370 13.93 -19.37 23.15
CA SER A 370 14.73 -20.45 22.58
C SER A 370 14.09 -21.07 21.33
N THR A 371 14.45 -20.59 20.15
CA THR A 371 14.09 -21.21 18.86
C THR A 371 14.96 -22.45 18.57
N THR A 372 14.78 -23.53 19.34
CA THR A 372 15.22 -24.87 18.89
C THR A 372 14.01 -25.65 18.35
N PRO A 373 14.08 -26.19 17.11
CA PRO A 373 13.02 -27.02 16.57
C PRO A 373 12.78 -28.24 17.46
N VAL A 374 11.53 -28.51 17.83
CA VAL A 374 11.16 -29.79 18.43
C VAL A 374 11.00 -30.79 17.28
N PRO A 375 11.62 -31.97 17.34
CA PRO A 375 11.44 -33.00 16.34
C PRO A 375 9.97 -33.43 16.31
N THR A 376 9.41 -33.51 15.10
CA THR A 376 8.06 -34.00 14.82
C THR A 376 7.82 -35.34 15.54
N PRO A 377 6.68 -35.53 16.25
CA PRO A 377 6.37 -36.81 16.84
C PRO A 377 6.18 -37.86 15.75
N THR A 378 7.01 -38.90 15.79
CA THR A 378 6.95 -40.06 14.90
C THR A 378 5.57 -40.74 15.02
N PRO A 379 4.88 -41.06 13.91
CA PRO A 379 3.64 -41.81 13.98
C PRO A 379 3.86 -43.21 14.58
N LYS A 380 2.98 -43.60 15.50
CA LYS A 380 2.89 -44.94 16.08
C LYS A 380 2.62 -45.98 14.98
N PRO A 381 3.25 -47.18 15.01
CA PRO A 381 3.22 -48.11 13.89
C PRO A 381 1.85 -48.78 13.72
N THR A 382 1.30 -48.69 12.52
CA THR A 382 0.15 -49.48 12.08
C THR A 382 0.65 -50.69 11.29
N SER A 383 0.14 -51.85 11.68
CA SER A 383 0.43 -53.20 11.20
C SER A 383 0.38 -53.38 9.67
N THR A 384 1.38 -54.06 9.11
CA THR A 384 1.32 -54.73 7.79
C THR A 384 0.89 -56.19 7.98
N PRO A 385 0.23 -56.81 6.97
CA PRO A 385 0.91 -57.87 6.21
C PRO A 385 0.60 -57.76 4.70
N GLY A 386 1.59 -57.74 3.81
CA GLY A 386 2.22 -58.95 3.22
C GLY A 386 2.33 -58.76 1.67
N PRO A 387 3.14 -59.56 0.95
CA PRO A 387 4.29 -59.04 0.19
C PRO A 387 4.26 -59.27 -1.34
N ALA A 388 5.38 -58.87 -1.99
CA ALA A 388 5.90 -59.16 -3.35
C ALA A 388 5.80 -57.96 -4.32
N THR A 389 6.80 -57.55 -5.12
CA THR A 389 8.01 -58.23 -5.61
C THR A 389 9.02 -57.20 -6.18
N THR A 390 10.29 -57.58 -6.15
CA THR A 390 11.54 -57.08 -6.78
C THR A 390 11.48 -56.41 -8.17
N ALA A 391 12.27 -55.35 -8.37
CA ALA A 391 13.40 -55.22 -9.34
C ALA A 391 13.87 -53.74 -9.38
N THR A 392 15.11 -53.31 -9.03
CA THR A 392 16.46 -53.55 -9.59
C THR A 392 16.94 -52.44 -10.57
N THR A 393 18.07 -51.81 -10.19
CA THR A 393 19.15 -51.10 -10.96
C THR A 393 18.94 -49.67 -11.53
N THR A 394 19.64 -48.61 -11.07
CA THR A 394 21.04 -48.08 -11.30
C THR A 394 21.25 -47.22 -12.59
N PRO A 395 22.29 -46.34 -12.72
CA PRO A 395 22.07 -44.88 -12.90
C PRO A 395 22.91 -44.18 -14.02
N THR A 396 22.62 -42.88 -14.29
CA THR A 396 23.50 -41.81 -14.88
C THR A 396 24.08 -42.07 -16.31
N PRO A 397 24.74 -41.15 -17.09
CA PRO A 397 25.22 -39.80 -16.78
C PRO A 397 25.09 -38.70 -17.88
N ALA A 398 25.67 -37.54 -17.53
CA ALA A 398 25.78 -36.25 -18.20
C ALA A 398 26.55 -36.21 -19.54
N HIS A 399 26.38 -35.11 -20.29
CA HIS A 399 27.36 -34.58 -21.24
C HIS A 399 27.29 -33.03 -21.31
N THR A 400 28.48 -32.41 -21.44
CA THR A 400 28.79 -30.98 -21.56
C THR A 400 29.48 -30.73 -22.94
N PRO A 401 30.08 -29.54 -23.23
CA PRO A 401 29.63 -28.43 -24.07
C PRO A 401 30.37 -28.28 -25.43
N THR A 402 29.97 -27.29 -26.26
CA THR A 402 30.76 -26.58 -27.31
C THR A 402 29.85 -25.53 -27.97
N GLY A 403 30.21 -24.33 -28.45
CA GLY A 403 31.45 -23.61 -28.66
C GLY A 403 31.12 -22.29 -29.42
N LEU A 404 31.92 -21.25 -29.23
CA LEU A 404 31.89 -19.94 -29.93
C LEU A 404 32.45 -20.08 -31.38
N PRO A 405 32.26 -19.12 -32.33
CA PRO A 405 33.08 -17.89 -32.34
C PRO A 405 32.47 -16.59 -32.94
N THR A 406 33.18 -15.52 -32.59
CA THR A 406 33.20 -14.08 -32.95
C THR A 406 33.38 -13.76 -34.44
N VAL A 407 32.81 -12.64 -34.95
CA VAL A 407 33.46 -11.69 -35.92
C VAL A 407 32.78 -10.31 -35.87
N LEU A 408 33.57 -9.24 -35.67
CA LEU A 408 33.33 -7.81 -36.01
C LEU A 408 34.03 -7.53 -37.36
N PRO A 409 33.69 -6.49 -38.17
CA PRO A 409 34.33 -5.17 -37.93
C PRO A 409 33.63 -3.88 -38.50
N THR A 410 34.15 -2.73 -38.01
CA THR A 410 34.42 -1.42 -38.69
C THR A 410 33.33 -0.38 -39.02
N ALA A 411 33.51 0.82 -38.44
CA ALA A 411 33.11 2.17 -38.90
C ALA A 411 34.16 2.74 -39.91
N PRO A 412 34.12 3.98 -40.50
CA PRO A 412 33.66 5.28 -39.93
C PRO A 412 33.02 6.31 -40.92
N ALA A 413 32.53 7.47 -40.43
CA ALA A 413 32.78 8.83 -40.97
C ALA A 413 31.92 9.95 -40.33
N THR A 414 32.56 11.10 -40.13
CA THR A 414 32.13 12.39 -39.54
C THR A 414 31.60 13.41 -40.57
N ALA A 415 30.68 14.32 -40.17
CA ALA A 415 30.62 15.73 -40.60
C ALA A 415 29.62 16.59 -39.78
N THR A 416 30.03 17.80 -39.40
CA THR A 416 29.30 18.89 -38.68
C THR A 416 28.81 20.00 -39.67
N PRO A 417 28.40 21.22 -39.25
CA PRO A 417 27.01 21.69 -39.04
C PRO A 417 26.58 22.85 -39.98
N GLY A 418 25.28 23.23 -39.99
CA GLY A 418 24.77 24.38 -40.76
C GLY A 418 23.56 25.08 -40.12
N SER A 419 23.61 26.41 -40.07
CA SER A 419 22.78 27.34 -39.29
C SER A 419 21.45 27.79 -39.92
N SER A 420 20.51 28.15 -39.03
CA SER A 420 19.61 29.34 -38.98
C SER A 420 18.68 29.69 -40.16
N VAL A 421 17.39 29.94 -39.86
CA VAL A 421 16.72 31.27 -39.92
C VAL A 421 15.20 31.12 -39.70
N ILE A 422 14.65 31.98 -38.83
CA ILE A 422 13.23 32.25 -38.52
C ILE A 422 12.62 33.18 -39.58
N PRO A 423 11.30 33.09 -39.86
CA PRO A 423 10.53 34.33 -39.80
C PRO A 423 9.19 34.18 -39.04
N THR A 424 8.95 35.18 -38.20
CA THR A 424 7.70 35.56 -37.53
C THR A 424 6.59 35.97 -38.49
N LEU A 425 5.36 35.49 -38.27
CA LEU A 425 4.12 36.18 -38.66
C LEU A 425 3.05 35.96 -37.57
N THR A 426 2.52 37.07 -37.05
CA THR A 426 1.36 37.20 -36.13
C THR A 426 0.08 37.55 -36.95
N PRO A 427 -1.12 37.68 -36.34
CA PRO A 427 -2.10 36.61 -36.16
C PRO A 427 -3.48 36.93 -36.79
N THR A 428 -4.34 35.94 -37.03
CA THR A 428 -5.83 36.06 -36.98
C THR A 428 -6.49 34.67 -37.15
N PRO A 429 -7.76 34.48 -36.76
CA PRO A 429 -8.15 33.39 -35.85
C PRO A 429 -9.01 32.32 -36.52
N SER A 430 -8.96 31.07 -36.04
CA SER A 430 -10.12 30.19 -35.86
C SER A 430 -9.71 28.76 -35.46
N THR A 431 -10.31 28.28 -34.37
CA THR A 431 -10.81 26.89 -34.18
C THR A 431 -9.89 25.71 -34.52
N SER A 432 -9.17 25.20 -33.52
CA SER A 432 -9.23 23.79 -33.09
C SER A 432 -8.43 23.63 -31.79
N PHE A 433 -9.09 23.22 -30.71
CA PHE A 433 -8.45 22.88 -29.43
C PHE A 433 -8.48 21.36 -29.32
N THR A 434 -7.56 20.68 -30.01
CA THR A 434 -7.36 19.23 -29.87
C THR A 434 -5.96 18.87 -30.39
N GLU A 435 -4.92 19.22 -29.65
CA GLU A 435 -3.58 18.59 -29.72
C GLU A 435 -2.62 19.36 -28.80
N LYS A 436 -2.61 19.01 -27.51
CA LYS A 436 -1.49 19.27 -26.58
C LYS A 436 -1.64 18.53 -25.24
N ALA A 437 -2.20 17.32 -25.26
CA ALA A 437 -2.36 16.45 -24.09
C ALA A 437 -1.88 15.02 -24.39
N ARG A 438 -0.66 14.89 -24.93
CA ARG A 438 0.03 13.61 -25.13
C ARG A 438 1.53 13.83 -25.01
N PHE A 439 2.04 14.04 -23.81
CA PHE A 439 3.44 13.84 -23.45
C PHE A 439 3.50 13.86 -21.92
N LEU A 440 3.41 12.66 -21.33
CA LEU A 440 3.82 12.26 -19.97
C LEU A 440 3.15 10.91 -19.68
N LEU A 441 3.77 9.85 -20.20
CA LEU A 441 3.54 8.43 -19.88
C LEU A 441 4.71 7.68 -20.54
N PRO A 442 5.65 7.05 -19.79
CA PRO A 442 5.47 6.38 -18.50
C PRO A 442 6.45 6.85 -17.39
N ILE A 443 5.96 7.39 -16.28
CA ILE A 443 6.79 7.78 -15.10
C ILE A 443 7.32 6.56 -14.30
N ILE A 444 7.16 5.33 -14.80
CA ILE A 444 7.70 4.16 -14.08
C ILE A 444 8.17 3.14 -15.11
N LYS A 445 9.46 3.23 -15.47
CA LYS A 445 10.18 2.17 -16.18
C LYS A 445 11.60 2.01 -15.65
N ARG A 446 11.79 0.86 -15.00
CA ARG A 446 13.02 0.15 -14.62
C ARG A 446 13.59 0.44 -13.25
#